data_AF-A0A448XYU8-F1
#
_entry.id   AF-A0A448XYU8-F1
#
_cell.length_a   1.000
_cell.length_b   1.000
_cell.length_c   1.000
_cell.angle_alpha   90.00
_cell.angle_beta   90.00
_cell.angle_gamma   90.00
#
_symmetry.space_group_name_H-M   'P 1'
#
loop_
_entity.id
_entity.type
_entity.pdbx_description
1 polymer ?
#
loop_
_entity_poly.entity_id
_entity_poly.type
_entity_poly.pdbx_seq_one_letter_code
_entity_poly.pdbx_strand_id
1 'polypeptide(L)'
;MLKPSTSVTTRLETVYQFCMTNLKPVLMEYWPEFVNKYPELDMQQWAIREYAKQMVDEGISNSKQIQSGITKACKEKFRPRPTEFAKLCKPTAEELGLPSLREAMDEVIARKGKYKNQEFTFSHRIVELICERIGYRVYRMRDYEFAELFKGEYDYWISRYMSGDLPAAHKALEYTPPTKAKIDSYVANHGLPMLGNDTLSQKIRELGIAVKHKRQEYISTPEQKAV
;
A
#
# COMPACT_ATOMS: atom_id res chain seq x y z
N MET A 1 -16.55 -24.57 24.02
CA MET A 1 -15.45 -25.21 23.26
C MET A 1 -15.55 -24.78 21.80
N LEU A 2 -14.73 -23.80 21.39
CA LEU A 2 -14.65 -23.36 20.00
C LEU A 2 -13.88 -24.42 19.20
N LYS A 3 -14.53 -25.09 18.25
CA LYS A 3 -13.85 -25.99 17.31
C LYS A 3 -12.82 -25.17 16.52
N PRO A 4 -11.53 -25.54 16.47
CA PRO A 4 -10.59 -24.87 15.57
C PRO A 4 -11.06 -25.06 14.13
N SER A 5 -11.08 -23.97 13.36
CA SER A 5 -11.62 -23.97 11.99
C SER A 5 -10.84 -24.97 11.14
N THR A 6 -11.55 -25.94 10.57
CA THR A 6 -11.04 -27.04 9.75
C THR A 6 -10.13 -26.59 8.60
N SER A 7 -10.26 -25.34 8.12
CA SER A 7 -9.44 -24.77 7.03
C SER A 7 -7.96 -24.54 7.41
N VAL A 8 -7.67 -24.15 8.65
CA VAL A 8 -6.30 -23.81 9.09
C VAL A 8 -5.47 -25.07 9.29
N THR A 9 -6.08 -26.12 9.82
CA THR A 9 -5.43 -27.43 10.00
C THR A 9 -5.04 -28.04 8.66
N THR A 10 -5.89 -27.92 7.63
CA THR A 10 -5.57 -28.40 6.26
C THR A 10 -4.41 -27.61 5.63
N ARG A 11 -4.34 -26.30 5.87
CA ARG A 11 -3.27 -25.45 5.33
C ARG A 11 -1.91 -25.77 5.95
N LEU A 12 -1.85 -25.92 7.28
CA LEU A 12 -0.61 -26.30 7.99
C LEU A 12 -0.09 -27.66 7.52
N GLU A 13 -0.98 -28.65 7.39
CA GLU A 13 -0.58 -29.98 6.94
C GLU A 13 -0.03 -29.96 5.51
N THR A 14 -0.64 -29.19 4.62
CA THR A 14 -0.15 -29.03 3.23
C THR A 14 1.26 -28.43 3.19
N VAL A 15 1.49 -27.34 3.93
CA VAL A 15 2.80 -26.69 4.01
C VAL A 15 3.82 -27.63 4.66
N TYR A 16 3.43 -28.33 5.72
CA TYR A 16 4.27 -29.29 6.41
C TYR A 16 4.74 -30.43 5.49
N GLN A 17 3.82 -31.07 4.75
CA GLN A 17 4.18 -32.12 3.79
C GLN A 17 5.11 -31.60 2.70
N PHE A 18 4.90 -30.36 2.23
CA PHE A 18 5.80 -29.73 1.28
C PHE A 18 7.20 -29.52 1.87
N CYS A 19 7.30 -29.02 3.11
CA CYS A 19 8.58 -28.84 3.80
C CYS A 19 9.28 -30.18 4.06
N MET A 20 8.54 -31.24 4.42
CA MET A 20 9.09 -32.58 4.59
C MET A 20 9.71 -33.11 3.30
N THR A 21 9.10 -32.83 2.16
CA THR A 21 9.57 -33.30 0.85
C THR A 21 10.72 -32.45 0.31
N ASN A 22 10.67 -31.12 0.48
CA ASN A 22 11.57 -30.20 -0.22
C ASN A 22 12.58 -29.50 0.70
N LEU A 23 12.17 -29.10 1.91
CA LEU A 23 13.03 -28.35 2.82
C LEU A 23 13.93 -29.28 3.65
N LYS A 24 13.39 -30.39 4.16
CA LYS A 24 14.14 -31.36 4.97
C LYS A 24 15.43 -31.84 4.30
N PRO A 25 15.42 -32.33 3.04
CA PRO A 25 16.65 -32.81 2.40
C PRO A 25 17.70 -31.69 2.28
N VAL A 26 17.29 -30.47 1.93
CA VAL A 26 18.21 -29.31 1.88
C VAL A 26 18.79 -29.01 3.26
N LEU A 27 17.97 -29.06 4.31
CA LEU A 27 18.44 -28.84 5.68
C LEU A 27 19.50 -29.87 6.09
N MET A 28 19.33 -31.12 5.67
CA MET A 28 20.28 -32.20 5.97
C MET A 28 21.55 -32.12 5.14
N GLU A 29 21.47 -31.65 3.89
CA GLU A 29 22.59 -31.57 2.95
C GLU A 29 23.49 -30.35 3.23
N TYR A 30 22.89 -29.16 3.41
CA TYR A 30 23.64 -27.91 3.54
C TYR A 30 24.09 -27.62 4.98
N TRP A 31 23.43 -28.20 5.98
CA TRP A 31 23.68 -27.89 7.40
C TRP A 31 23.82 -29.16 8.25
N PRO A 32 25.02 -29.77 8.30
CA PRO A 32 25.30 -30.97 9.10
C PRO A 32 24.94 -30.79 10.60
N GLU A 33 24.99 -29.57 11.12
CA GLU A 33 24.59 -29.27 12.49
C GLU A 33 23.10 -29.52 12.76
N PHE A 34 22.25 -29.48 11.73
CA PHE A 34 20.84 -29.83 11.85
C PHE A 34 20.68 -31.32 12.16
N VAL A 35 21.43 -32.17 11.46
CA VAL A 35 21.43 -33.62 11.68
C VAL A 35 21.98 -33.97 13.06
N ASN A 36 23.06 -33.31 13.46
CA ASN A 36 23.66 -33.52 14.79
C ASN A 36 22.72 -33.10 15.93
N LYS A 37 21.94 -32.03 15.73
CA LYS A 37 20.97 -31.54 16.72
C LYS A 37 19.69 -32.37 16.78
N TYR A 38 19.27 -32.93 15.64
CA TYR A 38 18.05 -33.72 15.51
C TYR A 38 18.36 -35.08 14.87
N PRO A 39 18.98 -36.01 15.63
CA PRO A 39 19.42 -37.30 15.10
C PRO A 39 18.26 -38.25 14.79
N GLU A 40 17.17 -38.16 15.56
CA GLU A 40 16.00 -39.02 15.43
C GLU A 40 14.98 -38.45 14.42
N LEU A 41 14.26 -39.35 13.76
CA LEU A 41 13.24 -38.98 12.77
C LEU A 41 12.14 -38.09 13.36
N ASP A 42 11.69 -38.39 14.58
CA ASP A 42 10.61 -37.64 15.25
C ASP A 42 11.06 -36.21 15.61
N MET A 43 12.33 -36.05 16.01
CA MET A 43 12.92 -34.73 16.28
C MET A 43 13.03 -33.89 15.00
N GLN A 44 13.40 -34.51 13.88
CA GLN A 44 13.43 -33.84 12.58
C GLN A 44 12.02 -33.42 12.15
N GLN A 45 11.04 -34.31 12.29
CA GLN A 45 9.65 -34.01 11.97
C GLN A 45 9.12 -32.85 12.81
N TRP A 46 9.43 -32.83 14.11
CA TRP A 46 9.10 -31.71 14.99
C TRP A 46 9.74 -30.41 14.53
N ALA A 47 11.04 -30.42 14.20
CA ALA A 47 11.74 -29.23 13.73
C ALA A 47 11.12 -28.70 12.43
N ILE A 48 10.82 -29.56 11.45
CA ILE A 48 10.16 -29.17 10.20
C ILE A 48 8.75 -28.61 10.44
N ARG A 49 8.02 -29.16 11.42
CA ARG A 49 6.71 -28.63 11.80
C ARG A 49 6.80 -27.21 12.36
N GLU A 50 7.86 -26.86 13.09
CA GLU A 50 8.10 -25.48 13.54
C GLU A 50 8.35 -24.52 12.37
N TYR A 51 9.09 -24.94 11.34
CA TYR A 51 9.22 -24.15 10.09
C TYR A 51 7.87 -23.96 9.41
N ALA A 52 7.10 -25.03 9.24
CA ALA A 52 5.79 -24.99 8.59
C ALA A 52 4.79 -24.10 9.35
N LYS A 53 4.79 -24.16 10.69
CA LYS A 53 3.96 -23.31 11.55
C LYS A 53 4.30 -21.84 11.34
N GLN A 54 5.58 -21.48 11.43
CA GLN A 54 6.02 -20.11 11.25
C GLN A 54 5.72 -19.57 9.84
N MET A 55 5.79 -20.43 8.82
CA MET A 55 5.40 -20.06 7.46
C MET A 55 3.92 -19.72 7.34
N VAL A 56 3.05 -20.55 7.93
CA VAL A 56 1.60 -20.30 7.91
C VAL A 56 1.27 -19.03 8.68
N ASP A 57 1.90 -18.81 9.84
CA ASP A 57 1.72 -17.60 10.65
C ASP A 57 2.14 -16.34 9.88
N GLU A 58 3.16 -16.42 9.04
CA GLU A 58 3.64 -15.35 8.15
C GLU A 58 2.88 -15.26 6.81
N GLY A 59 1.82 -16.04 6.64
CA GLY A 59 0.95 -16.01 5.46
C GLY A 59 1.51 -16.74 4.23
N ILE A 60 2.62 -17.47 4.36
CA ILE A 60 3.20 -18.25 3.26
C ILE A 60 2.31 -19.49 3.01
N SER A 61 2.01 -19.74 1.75
CA SER A 61 1.20 -20.89 1.34
C SER A 61 1.54 -21.43 -0.04
N ASN A 62 2.33 -20.70 -0.83
CA ASN A 62 2.66 -21.07 -2.18
C ASN A 62 3.99 -21.84 -2.23
N SER A 63 4.02 -22.96 -2.96
CA SER A 63 5.24 -23.74 -3.19
C SER A 63 6.37 -22.90 -3.80
N LYS A 64 6.07 -21.94 -4.68
CA LYS A 64 7.05 -21.02 -5.27
C LYS A 64 7.74 -20.14 -4.22
N GLN A 65 6.99 -19.67 -3.22
CA GLN A 65 7.55 -18.87 -2.11
C GLN A 65 8.55 -19.70 -1.30
N ILE A 66 8.19 -20.96 -0.99
CA ILE A 66 9.04 -21.87 -0.24
C ILE A 66 10.31 -22.21 -1.05
N GLN A 67 10.18 -22.49 -2.35
CA GLN A 67 11.33 -22.75 -3.22
C GLN A 67 12.26 -21.53 -3.33
N SER A 68 11.72 -20.32 -3.48
CA SER A 68 12.51 -19.09 -3.46
C SER A 68 13.25 -18.93 -2.12
N GLY A 69 12.57 -19.21 -1.01
CA GLY A 69 13.18 -19.21 0.32
C GLY A 69 14.30 -20.23 0.47
N ILE A 70 14.14 -21.44 -0.07
CA ILE A 70 15.19 -22.47 -0.13
C ILE A 70 16.40 -21.94 -0.90
N THR A 71 16.21 -21.42 -2.11
CA THR A 71 17.31 -20.88 -2.94
C THR A 71 18.04 -19.73 -2.25
N LYS A 72 17.32 -18.86 -1.53
CA LYS A 72 17.90 -17.77 -0.75
C LYS A 72 18.66 -18.31 0.47
N ALA A 73 18.09 -19.27 1.20
CA ALA A 73 18.70 -19.88 2.37
C ALA A 73 20.00 -20.63 2.03
N CYS A 74 20.10 -21.31 0.89
CA CYS A 74 21.32 -21.98 0.45
C CYS A 74 22.51 -21.02 0.25
N LYS A 75 22.27 -19.71 0.14
CA LYS A 75 23.32 -18.68 0.04
C LYS A 75 23.78 -18.19 1.41
N GLU A 76 23.05 -18.50 2.48
CA GLU A 76 23.38 -18.10 3.83
C GLU A 76 24.46 -19.00 4.43
N LYS A 77 25.38 -18.39 5.20
CA LYS A 77 26.47 -19.13 5.85
C LYS A 77 25.98 -20.05 6.97
N PHE A 78 24.89 -19.67 7.63
CA PHE A 78 24.33 -20.39 8.78
C PHE A 78 22.89 -20.80 8.50
N ARG A 79 22.45 -21.89 9.13
CA ARG A 79 21.07 -22.34 9.01
C ARG A 79 20.10 -21.26 9.51
N PRO A 80 19.16 -20.79 8.68
CA PRO A 80 18.19 -19.80 9.12
C PRO A 80 17.25 -20.41 10.16
N ARG A 81 16.91 -19.66 11.19
CA ARG A 81 15.86 -20.03 12.15
C ARG A 81 14.50 -20.10 11.44
N PRO A 82 13.49 -20.81 11.99
CA PRO A 82 12.15 -20.84 11.40
C PRO A 82 11.59 -19.45 11.02
N THR A 83 11.78 -18.46 11.88
CA THR A 83 11.35 -17.06 11.66
C THR A 83 12.12 -16.36 10.55
N GLU A 84 13.44 -16.58 10.47
CA GLU A 84 14.29 -16.02 9.42
C GLU A 84 13.96 -16.65 8.06
N PHE A 85 13.76 -17.97 8.04
CA PHE A 85 13.41 -18.69 6.83
C PHE A 85 12.05 -18.27 6.27
N ALA A 86 11.05 -18.05 7.13
CA ALA A 86 9.77 -17.52 6.69
C ALA A 86 9.94 -16.15 5.99
N LYS A 87 10.81 -15.26 6.50
CA LYS A 87 11.11 -13.99 5.83
C LYS A 87 11.75 -14.18 4.46
N LEU A 88 12.68 -15.13 4.32
CA LEU A 88 13.31 -15.44 3.03
C LEU A 88 12.32 -15.94 1.98
N CYS A 89 11.23 -16.59 2.41
CA CYS A 89 10.19 -17.07 1.51
C CYS A 89 9.29 -15.96 0.95
N LYS A 90 9.34 -14.74 1.52
CA LYS A 90 8.55 -13.62 1.00
C LYS A 90 9.21 -13.09 -0.30
N PRO A 91 8.45 -12.96 -1.40
CA PRO A 91 8.96 -12.35 -2.60
C PRO A 91 9.40 -10.91 -2.33
N THR A 92 10.47 -10.47 -2.99
CA THR A 92 10.81 -9.04 -3.00
C THR A 92 9.82 -8.28 -3.89
N ALA A 93 9.73 -6.97 -3.72
CA ALA A 93 8.90 -6.14 -4.59
C ALA A 93 9.31 -6.29 -6.07
N GLU A 94 10.62 -6.31 -6.33
CA GLU A 94 11.20 -6.47 -7.66
C GLU A 94 10.80 -7.81 -8.31
N GLU A 95 10.79 -8.91 -7.54
CA GLU A 95 10.34 -10.23 -8.00
C GLU A 95 8.84 -10.24 -8.39
N LEU A 96 8.06 -9.29 -7.89
CA LEU A 96 6.65 -9.09 -8.24
C LEU A 96 6.44 -8.07 -9.37
N GLY A 97 7.52 -7.51 -9.93
CA GLY A 97 7.47 -6.42 -10.91
C GLY A 97 7.03 -5.08 -10.30
N LEU A 98 7.05 -4.96 -8.97
CA LEU A 98 6.67 -3.75 -8.23
C LEU A 98 7.89 -2.82 -8.06
N PRO A 99 7.67 -1.50 -7.98
CA PRO A 99 8.76 -0.53 -7.81
C PRO A 99 9.34 -0.72 -6.42
N SER A 100 10.65 -0.54 -6.24
CA SER A 100 11.30 -0.65 -4.93
C SER A 100 10.70 0.34 -3.92
N LEU A 101 10.95 0.11 -2.62
CA LEU A 101 10.48 1.00 -1.55
C LEU A 101 10.85 2.45 -1.80
N ARG A 102 12.09 2.70 -2.27
CA ARG A 102 12.59 4.05 -2.52
C ARG A 102 11.91 4.68 -3.73
N GLU A 103 11.78 3.95 -4.83
CA GLU A 103 11.12 4.42 -6.05
C GLU A 103 9.65 4.75 -5.81
N ALA A 104 8.93 3.87 -5.10
CA ALA A 104 7.55 4.10 -4.71
C ALA A 104 7.41 5.37 -3.84
N MET A 105 8.32 5.58 -2.89
CA MET A 105 8.30 6.77 -2.04
C MET A 105 8.59 8.05 -2.82
N ASP A 106 9.60 8.03 -3.70
CA ASP A 106 9.94 9.16 -4.56
C ASP A 106 8.79 9.52 -5.50
N GLU A 107 8.06 8.52 -6.01
CA GLU A 107 6.86 8.73 -6.81
C GLU A 107 5.73 9.44 -6.03
N VAL A 108 5.48 9.02 -4.79
CA VAL A 108 4.50 9.68 -3.90
C VAL A 108 4.91 11.12 -3.58
N ILE A 109 6.19 11.35 -3.30
CA ILE A 109 6.72 12.70 -3.05
C ILE A 109 6.59 13.56 -4.32
N ALA A 110 6.93 13.03 -5.49
CA ALA A 110 6.80 13.72 -6.77
C ALA A 110 5.34 14.11 -7.06
N ARG A 111 4.40 13.20 -6.80
CA ARG A 111 2.96 13.45 -6.93
C ARG A 111 2.49 14.62 -6.06
N LYS A 112 3.00 14.72 -4.82
CA LYS A 112 2.61 15.74 -3.84
C LYS A 112 3.41 17.04 -3.99
N GLY A 113 4.60 17.00 -4.59
CA GLY A 113 5.43 18.15 -4.87
C GLY A 113 5.28 18.63 -6.31
N LYS A 114 6.17 18.14 -7.19
CA LYS A 114 6.33 18.57 -8.57
C LYS A 114 5.04 18.53 -9.40
N TYR A 115 4.24 17.47 -9.24
CA TYR A 115 3.02 17.24 -10.02
C TYR A 115 1.75 17.65 -9.27
N LYS A 116 1.88 18.54 -8.27
CA LYS A 116 0.73 19.06 -7.54
C LYS A 116 -0.19 19.81 -8.51
N ASN A 117 -1.49 19.49 -8.44
CA ASN A 117 -2.56 20.02 -9.32
C ASN A 117 -2.44 19.64 -10.81
N GLN A 118 -1.60 18.67 -11.15
CA GLN A 118 -1.53 18.11 -12.51
C GLN A 118 -2.15 16.71 -12.53
N GLU A 119 -2.57 16.28 -13.71
CA GLU A 119 -2.86 14.87 -13.95
C GLU A 119 -1.58 14.06 -13.73
N PHE A 120 -1.71 12.96 -12.99
CA PHE A 120 -0.60 12.09 -12.64
C PHE A 120 -1.10 10.67 -12.58
N THR A 121 -0.45 9.79 -13.33
CA THR A 121 -0.73 8.35 -13.34
C THR A 121 0.34 7.66 -12.52
N PHE A 122 -0.08 6.88 -11.52
CA PHE A 122 0.86 6.08 -10.76
C PHE A 122 1.35 4.88 -11.57
N SER A 123 2.59 4.48 -11.32
CA SER A 123 3.21 3.29 -11.90
C SER A 123 2.41 2.03 -11.53
N HIS A 124 1.97 1.94 -10.26
CA HIS A 124 1.29 0.78 -9.72
C HIS A 124 0.18 1.18 -8.74
N ARG A 125 -0.89 0.37 -8.70
CA ARG A 125 -2.03 0.59 -7.80
C ARG A 125 -1.64 0.63 -6.33
N ILE A 126 -0.63 -0.14 -5.92
CA ILE A 126 -0.14 -0.11 -4.53
C ILE A 126 0.41 1.27 -4.14
N VAL A 127 1.10 1.96 -5.06
CA VAL A 127 1.70 3.27 -4.80
C VAL A 127 0.62 4.33 -4.71
N GLU A 128 -0.40 4.22 -5.57
CA GLU A 128 -1.59 5.07 -5.52
C GLU A 128 -2.31 4.93 -4.16
N LEU A 129 -2.57 3.71 -3.70
CA LEU A 129 -3.22 3.43 -2.42
C LEU A 129 -2.43 3.97 -1.22
N ILE A 130 -1.11 3.85 -1.23
CA ILE A 130 -0.24 4.45 -0.22
C ILE A 130 -0.38 5.99 -0.26
N CYS A 131 -0.36 6.58 -1.45
CA CYS A 131 -0.51 8.02 -1.63
C CYS A 131 -1.87 8.56 -1.16
N GLU A 132 -2.94 7.80 -1.40
CA GLU A 132 -4.30 8.08 -0.91
C GLU A 132 -4.33 8.08 0.63
N ARG A 133 -3.73 7.08 1.29
CA ARG A 133 -3.74 6.94 2.75
C ARG A 133 -2.82 7.90 3.48
N ILE A 134 -1.55 8.00 3.06
CA ILE A 134 -0.51 8.72 3.80
C ILE A 134 0.16 9.83 3.02
N GLY A 135 -0.12 9.99 1.72
CA GLY A 135 0.59 10.96 0.90
C GLY A 135 0.40 12.42 1.34
N TYR A 136 -0.68 12.76 2.05
CA TYR A 136 -0.84 14.12 2.61
C TYR A 136 0.14 14.42 3.75
N ARG A 137 0.72 13.39 4.38
CA ARG A 137 1.67 13.51 5.50
C ARG A 137 3.04 14.01 5.06
N VAL A 138 3.34 13.97 3.77
CA VAL A 138 4.55 14.57 3.18
C VAL A 138 4.72 16.04 3.59
N TYR A 139 3.62 16.78 3.81
CA TYR A 139 3.70 18.18 4.23
C TYR A 139 3.76 18.40 5.75
N ARG A 140 3.62 17.35 6.55
CA ARG A 140 3.39 17.44 8.01
C ARG A 140 4.43 16.71 8.84
N MET A 141 5.28 15.89 8.22
CA MET A 141 6.25 15.04 8.88
C MET A 141 7.65 15.36 8.39
N ARG A 142 8.66 15.05 9.21
CA ARG A 142 10.05 15.06 8.75
C ARG A 142 10.32 13.85 7.86
N ASP A 143 11.31 13.97 6.99
CA ASP A 143 11.64 12.96 5.98
C ASP A 143 11.85 11.55 6.57
N TYR A 144 12.57 11.45 7.69
CA TYR A 144 12.83 10.15 8.32
C TYR A 144 11.57 9.53 8.94
N GLU A 145 10.68 10.34 9.53
CA GLU A 145 9.42 9.87 10.12
C GLU A 145 8.47 9.40 9.01
N PHE A 146 8.45 10.13 7.90
CA PHE A 146 7.69 9.75 6.71
C PHE A 146 8.23 8.45 6.11
N ALA A 147 9.55 8.29 5.99
CA ALA A 147 10.17 7.08 5.44
C ALA A 147 9.84 5.83 6.26
N GLU A 148 9.91 5.90 7.59
CA GLU A 148 9.53 4.80 8.48
C GLU A 148 8.05 4.44 8.35
N LEU A 149 7.16 5.45 8.32
CA LEU A 149 5.73 5.24 8.08
C LEU A 149 5.47 4.63 6.70
N PHE A 150 6.17 5.11 5.68
CA PHE A 150 6.03 4.65 4.30
C PHE A 150 6.42 3.20 4.17
N LYS A 151 7.52 2.77 4.82
CA LYS A 151 7.94 1.37 4.87
C LYS A 151 6.84 0.45 5.42
N GLY A 152 6.22 0.83 6.54
CA GLY A 152 5.13 0.04 7.13
C GLY A 152 3.91 -0.08 6.20
N GLU A 153 3.50 1.02 5.56
CA GLU A 153 2.40 1.00 4.58
C GLU A 153 2.77 0.18 3.32
N TYR A 154 4.00 0.29 2.86
CA TYR A 154 4.49 -0.42 1.69
C TYR A 154 4.50 -1.95 1.91
N ASP A 155 5.02 -2.42 3.05
CA ASP A 155 5.00 -3.83 3.42
C ASP A 155 3.56 -4.37 3.57
N TYR A 156 2.67 -3.55 4.12
CA TYR A 156 1.25 -3.86 4.24
C TYR A 156 0.57 -4.06 2.87
N TRP A 157 0.79 -3.14 1.93
CA TRP A 157 0.17 -3.20 0.61
C TRP A 157 0.78 -4.28 -0.29
N ILE A 158 2.07 -4.58 -0.15
CA ILE A 158 2.69 -5.74 -0.81
C ILE A 158 2.03 -7.04 -0.31
N SER A 159 1.81 -7.18 0.98
CA SER A 159 1.18 -8.37 1.55
C SER A 159 -0.26 -8.56 1.03
N ARG A 160 -1.01 -7.47 0.89
CA ARG A 160 -2.35 -7.45 0.26
C ARG A 160 -2.31 -7.76 -1.23
N TYR A 161 -1.34 -7.21 -1.96
CA TYR A 161 -1.10 -7.48 -3.37
C TYR A 161 -0.87 -8.98 -3.60
N MET A 162 -0.01 -9.61 -2.80
CA MET A 162 0.25 -11.05 -2.87
C MET A 162 -0.99 -11.90 -2.57
N SER A 163 -1.90 -11.39 -1.73
CA SER A 163 -3.15 -12.06 -1.39
C SER A 163 -4.25 -11.86 -2.44
N GLY A 164 -4.02 -11.01 -3.46
CA GLY A 164 -5.02 -10.63 -4.46
C GLY A 164 -6.13 -9.71 -3.94
N ASP A 165 -5.97 -9.15 -2.74
CA ASP A 165 -6.97 -8.33 -2.05
C ASP A 165 -6.61 -6.85 -2.13
N LEU A 166 -6.54 -6.33 -3.35
CA LEU A 166 -6.33 -4.90 -3.58
C LEU A 166 -7.65 -4.19 -3.88
N PRO A 167 -7.95 -3.08 -3.19
CA PRO A 167 -9.08 -2.24 -3.54
C PRO A 167 -8.99 -1.72 -4.99
N ALA A 168 -10.11 -1.85 -5.71
CA ALA A 168 -10.25 -1.26 -7.03
C ALA A 168 -10.04 0.26 -6.99
N ALA A 169 -9.58 0.84 -8.10
CA ALA A 169 -9.51 2.29 -8.25
C ALA A 169 -10.93 2.87 -8.15
N HIS A 170 -11.16 3.74 -7.18
CA HIS A 170 -12.40 4.48 -7.09
C HIS A 170 -12.38 5.59 -8.15
N LYS A 171 -13.27 5.53 -9.14
CA LYS A 171 -13.49 6.67 -10.04
C LYS A 171 -13.92 7.84 -9.15
N ALA A 172 -13.22 8.97 -9.24
CA ALA A 172 -13.62 10.18 -8.53
C ALA A 172 -15.09 10.47 -8.87
N LEU A 173 -15.89 10.82 -7.86
CA LEU A 173 -17.28 11.22 -8.10
C LEU A 173 -17.28 12.38 -9.09
N GLU A 174 -18.06 12.24 -10.16
CA GLU A 174 -18.22 13.33 -11.13
C GLU A 174 -18.83 14.52 -10.39
N TYR A 175 -18.05 15.60 -10.26
CA TYR A 175 -18.56 16.83 -9.68
C TYR A 175 -19.58 17.42 -10.66
N THR A 176 -20.85 17.22 -10.35
CA THR A 176 -21.93 17.92 -11.05
C THR A 176 -22.16 19.24 -10.30
N PRO A 177 -21.81 20.41 -10.88
CA PRO A 177 -22.09 21.68 -10.23
C PRO A 177 -23.59 21.77 -9.94
N PRO A 178 -24.00 22.23 -8.75
CA PRO A 178 -25.41 22.37 -8.43
C PRO A 178 -26.07 23.30 -9.44
N THR A 179 -27.19 22.86 -10.01
CA THR A 179 -27.97 23.68 -10.96
C THR A 179 -28.50 24.91 -10.25
N LYS A 180 -28.68 26.01 -11.00
CA LYS A 180 -29.24 27.26 -10.46
C LYS A 180 -30.56 27.03 -9.69
N ALA A 181 -31.44 26.17 -10.21
CA ALA A 181 -32.69 25.79 -9.54
C ALA A 181 -32.47 25.13 -8.15
N LYS A 182 -31.45 24.27 -8.01
CA LYS A 182 -31.09 23.68 -6.70
C LYS A 182 -30.55 24.76 -5.75
N ILE A 183 -29.70 25.66 -6.25
CA ILE A 183 -29.16 26.77 -5.47
C ILE A 183 -30.30 27.69 -5.00
N ASP A 184 -31.19 28.10 -5.91
CA ASP A 184 -32.32 28.98 -5.61
C ASP A 184 -33.29 28.34 -4.61
N SER A 185 -33.57 27.03 -4.74
CA SER A 185 -34.42 26.30 -3.78
C SER A 185 -33.78 26.20 -2.39
N TYR A 186 -32.47 26.00 -2.31
CA TYR A 186 -31.74 25.97 -1.06
C TYR A 186 -31.74 27.34 -0.39
N VAL A 187 -31.51 28.41 -1.17
CA VAL A 187 -31.56 29.80 -0.68
C VAL A 187 -32.96 30.18 -0.21
N ALA A 188 -34.01 29.72 -0.88
CA ALA A 188 -35.39 29.97 -0.46
C ALA A 188 -35.72 29.26 0.87
N ASN A 189 -35.22 28.04 1.08
CA ASN A 189 -35.51 27.23 2.27
C ASN A 189 -34.61 27.56 3.48
N HIS A 190 -33.38 28.00 3.24
CA HIS A 190 -32.35 28.17 4.27
C HIS A 190 -31.81 29.61 4.37
N GLY A 191 -32.31 30.53 3.53
CA GLY A 191 -31.73 31.85 3.35
C GLY A 191 -30.47 31.82 2.49
N LEU A 192 -29.96 33.00 2.12
CA LEU A 192 -28.63 33.10 1.50
C LEU A 192 -27.61 32.41 2.42
N PRO A 193 -26.69 31.57 1.90
CA PRO A 193 -25.60 31.06 2.72
C PRO A 193 -24.91 32.25 3.36
N MET A 194 -25.03 32.38 4.68
CA MET A 194 -24.44 33.49 5.41
C MET A 194 -22.92 33.35 5.29
N LEU A 195 -22.33 34.08 4.35
CA LEU A 195 -21.06 34.74 4.64
C LEU A 195 -21.40 35.63 5.84
N GLY A 196 -20.99 35.23 7.05
CA GLY A 196 -21.25 35.95 8.28
C GLY A 196 -20.74 37.39 8.22
N ASN A 197 -20.89 38.15 9.31
CA ASN A 197 -20.30 39.49 9.39
C ASN A 197 -18.82 39.47 9.81
N ASP A 198 -18.20 38.30 9.84
CA ASP A 198 -16.78 38.14 10.13
C ASP A 198 -15.89 38.67 8.99
N THR A 199 -14.63 38.95 9.32
CA THR A 199 -13.68 39.61 8.42
C THR A 199 -13.37 38.78 7.17
N LEU A 200 -13.42 37.44 7.26
CA LEU A 200 -13.19 36.55 6.13
C LEU A 200 -14.36 36.64 5.15
N SER A 201 -15.59 36.63 5.67
CA SER A 201 -16.81 36.78 4.90
C SER A 201 -16.90 38.12 4.16
N GLN A 202 -16.43 39.22 4.76
CA GLN A 202 -16.33 40.53 4.11
C GLN A 202 -15.32 40.51 2.95
N LYS A 203 -14.12 39.93 3.16
CA LYS A 203 -13.12 39.77 2.10
C LYS A 203 -13.61 38.93 0.92
N ILE A 204 -14.37 37.86 1.19
CA ILE A 204 -14.96 37.03 0.12
C ILE A 204 -15.96 37.83 -0.72
N ARG A 205 -16.77 38.69 -0.09
CA ARG A 205 -17.71 39.59 -0.81
C ARG A 205 -16.95 40.60 -1.67
N GLU A 206 -15.92 41.24 -1.13
CA GLU A 206 -15.07 42.20 -1.86
C GLU A 206 -14.40 41.54 -3.07
N LEU A 207 -13.84 40.33 -2.90
CA LEU A 207 -13.25 39.56 -3.98
C LEU A 207 -14.27 39.18 -5.05
N GLY A 208 -15.48 38.77 -4.65
CA GLY A 208 -16.56 38.45 -5.59
C GLY A 208 -16.97 39.65 -6.44
N ILE A 209 -17.06 40.84 -5.83
CA ILE A 209 -17.34 42.11 -6.52
C ILE A 209 -16.20 42.45 -7.49
N ALA A 210 -14.94 42.37 -7.04
CA ALA A 210 -13.77 42.65 -7.87
C ALA A 210 -13.66 41.71 -9.09
N VAL A 211 -13.97 40.42 -8.92
CA VAL A 211 -14.01 39.44 -10.03
C VAL A 211 -15.11 39.79 -11.03
N LYS A 212 -16.29 40.21 -10.55
CA LYS A 212 -17.40 40.62 -11.43
C LYS A 212 -17.07 41.87 -12.23
N HIS A 213 -16.45 42.87 -11.60
CA HIS A 213 -15.96 44.08 -12.27
C HIS A 213 -14.91 43.76 -13.33
N LYS A 214 -13.88 42.98 -12.98
CA LYS A 214 -12.86 42.55 -13.96
C LYS A 214 -13.46 41.78 -15.14
N ARG A 215 -14.46 40.93 -14.88
CA ARG A 215 -15.13 40.16 -15.93
C ARG A 215 -15.97 41.08 -16.83
N GLN A 216 -16.62 42.10 -16.28
CA GLN A 216 -17.34 43.11 -17.07
C GLN A 216 -16.39 44.01 -17.86
N GLU A 217 -15.25 44.42 -17.29
CA GLU A 217 -14.20 45.15 -18.01
C GLU A 217 -13.67 44.32 -19.20
N TYR A 218 -13.41 43.02 -18.98
CA TYR A 218 -12.97 42.11 -20.04
C TYR A 218 -14.02 41.91 -21.15
N ILE A 219 -15.30 41.90 -20.81
CA ILE A 219 -16.41 41.80 -21.77
C ILE A 219 -16.67 43.14 -22.49
N SER A 220 -16.32 44.26 -21.87
CA SER A 220 -16.55 45.61 -22.39
C SER A 220 -15.34 46.19 -23.14
N THR A 221 -14.22 45.47 -23.21
CA THR A 221 -13.07 45.89 -24.02
C THR A 221 -13.30 45.42 -25.46
N PRO A 222 -13.56 46.32 -26.43
CA PRO A 222 -13.65 45.92 -27.83
C PRO A 222 -12.28 45.42 -28.28
N GLU A 223 -12.27 44.37 -29.10
CA GLU A 223 -11.09 43.87 -29.79
C GLU A 223 -10.28 45.01 -30.43
N GLN A 224 -9.16 45.37 -29.84
CA GLN A 224 -8.06 46.03 -30.53
C GLN A 224 -6.89 45.06 -30.60
N LYS A 225 -6.96 44.13 -31.57
CA LYS A 225 -5.80 43.59 -32.29
C LYS A 225 -6.21 43.20 -33.70
N ALA A 226 -6.37 44.22 -34.54
CA ALA A 226 -6.00 44.13 -35.95
C ALA A 226 -4.79 45.05 -36.16
N VAL A 227 -3.88 44.59 -37.03
CA VAL A 227 -2.53 45.07 -37.36
C VAL A 227 -1.43 44.42 -36.52
#